data_AF-A0A7J6VK98-F1
#
_entry.id   AF-A0A7J6VK98-F1
#
_cell.length_a   1.000
_cell.length_b   1.000
_cell.length_c   1.000
_cell.angle_alpha   90.00
_cell.angle_beta   90.00
_cell.angle_gamma   90.00
#
_symmetry.space_group_name_H-M   'P 1'
#
loop_
_entity.id
_entity.type
_entity.pdbx_description
1 polymer ?
#
loop_
_entity_poly.entity_id
_entity_poly.type
_entity_poly.pdbx_seq_one_letter_code
_entity_poly.pdbx_strand_id
1 'polypeptide(L)'
;MSIQEYLDKHTLSRKIEDAVNAAVRAKAPDPVLFISNHMRKPVRCVITNIKARQILDGRGIFTVEVETKDSYLGRLIPIVTLSVS
;
A
#
# COMPACT_ATOMS: atom_id res chain seq x y z
N MET A 1 0.38 -22.72 18.43
CA MET A 1 1.11 -21.46 18.31
C MET A 1 0.70 -20.59 19.48
N SER A 2 1.60 -20.37 20.42
CA SER A 2 1.38 -19.50 21.57
C SER A 2 1.39 -18.03 21.13
N ILE A 3 0.69 -17.16 21.86
CA ILE A 3 0.70 -15.71 21.62
C ILE A 3 2.14 -15.18 21.61
N GLN A 4 2.99 -15.68 22.52
CA GLN A 4 4.39 -15.27 22.61
C GLN A 4 5.17 -15.59 21.32
N GLU A 5 5.00 -16.82 20.81
CA GLU A 5 5.64 -17.26 19.55
C GLU A 5 5.16 -16.42 18.36
N TYR A 6 3.89 -16.01 18.36
CA TYR A 6 3.33 -15.15 17.32
C TYR A 6 3.92 -13.74 17.36
N LEU A 7 4.05 -13.16 18.56
CA LEU A 7 4.67 -11.85 18.77
C LEU A 7 6.13 -11.83 18.33
N ASP A 8 6.89 -12.85 18.70
CA ASP A 8 8.32 -12.96 18.37
C ASP A 8 8.52 -13.20 16.87
N LYS A 9 7.75 -14.11 16.26
CA LYS A 9 7.82 -14.41 14.82
C LYS A 9 7.58 -13.18 13.94
N HIS A 10 6.63 -12.32 14.33
CA HIS A 10 6.27 -11.13 13.55
C HIS A 10 7.00 -9.87 13.98
N THR A 11 7.91 -9.97 14.96
CA THR A 11 8.59 -8.86 15.64
C THR A 11 7.60 -7.76 16.06
N LEU A 12 6.41 -8.19 16.49
CA LEU A 12 5.25 -7.30 16.67
C LEU A 12 5.47 -6.34 17.83
N SER A 13 6.05 -6.84 18.94
CA SER A 13 6.35 -6.05 20.14
C SER A 13 7.20 -4.82 19.80
N ARG A 14 8.27 -5.01 19.02
CA ARG A 14 9.17 -3.94 18.61
C ARG A 14 8.49 -2.92 17.69
N LYS A 15 7.67 -3.37 16.74
CA LYS A 15 6.93 -2.47 15.83
C LYS A 15 5.90 -1.61 16.55
N ILE A 16 5.26 -2.17 17.57
CA ILE A 16 4.31 -1.43 18.41
C ILE A 16 5.06 -0.38 19.23
N GLU A 17 6.16 -0.74 19.86
CA GLU A 17 7.00 0.17 20.64
C GLU A 17 7.51 1.34 19.78
N ASP A 18 8.04 1.07 18.58
CA ASP A 18 8.51 2.11 17.66
C ASP A 18 7.39 3.09 17.25
N ALA A 19 6.18 2.58 16.98
CA ALA A 19 5.04 3.40 16.61
C ALA A 19 4.55 4.29 17.77
N VAL A 20 4.54 3.74 18.99
CA VAL A 20 4.20 4.50 20.21
C VAL A 20 5.25 5.58 20.46
N ASN A 21 6.54 5.25 20.36
CA ASN A 21 7.63 6.22 20.49
C ASN A 21 7.57 7.32 19.43
N ALA A 22 7.12 7.01 18.21
CA ALA A 22 6.88 8.01 17.17
C ALA A 22 5.70 8.94 17.51
N ALA A 23 4.61 8.39 18.04
CA ALA A 23 3.45 9.17 18.48
C ALA A 23 3.79 10.12 19.64
N VAL A 24 4.57 9.64 20.62
CA VAL A 24 5.05 10.43 21.76
C VAL A 24 5.98 11.56 21.29
N ARG A 25 6.94 11.26 20.41
CA ARG A 25 7.84 12.27 19.81
C ARG A 25 7.08 13.34 19.04
N ALA A 26 6.07 12.93 18.28
CA ALA A 26 5.22 13.85 17.52
C ALA A 26 4.23 14.62 18.40
N LYS A 27 4.12 14.29 19.69
CA LYS A 27 3.09 14.81 20.61
C LYS A 27 1.70 14.77 19.94
N ALA A 28 1.41 13.63 19.31
CA ALA A 28 0.21 13.50 18.50
C ALA A 28 -1.04 13.74 19.37
N PRO A 29 -1.96 14.64 18.96
CA PRO A 29 -3.20 14.90 19.69
C PRO A 29 -4.07 13.64 19.76
N ASP A 30 -4.03 12.83 18.70
CA ASP A 30 -4.71 11.53 18.59
C ASP A 30 -3.68 10.39 18.40
N PRO A 31 -3.12 9.83 19.48
CA PRO A 31 -2.06 8.83 19.39
C PRO A 31 -2.50 7.55 18.67
N VAL A 32 -3.76 7.13 18.82
CA VAL A 32 -4.30 5.91 18.18
C VAL A 32 -4.35 6.06 16.66
N LEU A 33 -4.84 7.21 16.16
CA LEU A 33 -4.88 7.51 14.74
C LEU A 33 -3.47 7.63 14.16
N PHE A 34 -2.55 8.24 14.91
CA PHE A 34 -1.15 8.36 14.51
C PHE A 34 -0.49 6.98 14.40
N ILE A 35 -0.66 6.10 15.38
CA ILE A 35 -0.11 4.73 15.37
C ILE A 35 -0.67 3.93 14.20
N SER A 36 -1.99 4.00 13.96
CA SER A 36 -2.63 3.34 12.81
C SER A 36 -2.00 3.76 11.49
N ASN A 37 -1.85 5.08 11.28
CA ASN A 37 -1.21 5.61 10.08
C ASN A 37 0.29 5.28 10.00
N HIS A 38 0.99 5.26 11.14
CA HIS A 38 2.41 4.92 11.20
C HIS A 38 2.66 3.46 10.83
N MET A 39 1.83 2.54 11.35
CA MET A 39 1.89 1.12 11.03
C MET A 39 1.41 0.80 9.62
N ARG A 40 0.63 1.68 9.00
CA ARG A 40 0.17 1.53 7.61
C ARG A 40 1.28 1.77 6.58
N LYS A 41 2.23 2.68 6.87
CA LYS A 41 3.38 3.00 5.99
C LYS A 41 4.31 1.83 5.64
N PRO A 42 4.72 0.96 6.58
CA PRO A 42 5.65 -0.14 6.32
C PRO A 42 5.00 -1.40 5.71
N VAL A 43 3.67 -1.48 5.64
CA VAL A 43 3.01 -2.65 5.07
C VAL A 43 3.22 -2.61 3.54
N ARG A 44 3.54 -3.76 2.92
CA ARG A 44 3.77 -3.82 1.47
C ARG A 44 2.48 -3.47 0.73
N CYS A 45 2.59 -2.67 -0.33
CA CYS A 45 1.46 -2.39 -1.20
C CYS A 45 1.15 -3.67 -1.99
N VAL A 46 -0.08 -4.14 -1.87
CA VAL A 46 -0.56 -5.27 -2.65
C VAL A 46 -1.54 -4.70 -3.66
N ILE A 47 -1.31 -4.99 -4.94
CA ILE A 47 -2.25 -4.64 -6.00
C ILE A 47 -3.49 -5.50 -5.78
N THR A 48 -4.61 -4.84 -5.52
CA THR A 48 -5.88 -5.51 -5.18
C THR A 48 -6.79 -5.69 -6.38
N ASN A 49 -6.64 -4.83 -7.39
CA ASN A 49 -7.48 -4.87 -8.58
C ASN A 49 -6.72 -4.37 -9.81
N ILE A 50 -6.96 -5.02 -10.95
CA ILE A 50 -6.41 -4.68 -12.26
C ILE A 50 -7.57 -4.67 -13.26
N LYS A 51 -7.75 -3.54 -13.95
CA LYS A 51 -8.64 -3.43 -15.11
C LYS A 51 -7.83 -3.01 -16.32
N ALA A 52 -7.78 -3.87 -17.33
CA ALA A 52 -7.15 -3.57 -18.59
C ALA A 52 -8.21 -3.37 -19.68
N ARG A 53 -8.01 -2.39 -20.56
CA ARG A 53 -8.83 -2.20 -21.76
C ARG A 53 -7.96 -1.88 -22.95
N GLN A 54 -8.32 -2.44 -24.10
CA GLN A 54 -7.71 -2.09 -25.36
C GLN A 54 -8.37 -0.83 -25.92
N ILE A 55 -7.56 0.12 -26.35
CA ILE A 55 -7.96 1.34 -27.03
C ILE A 55 -7.25 1.43 -28.38
N LEU A 56 -7.89 2.07 -29.34
CA LEU A 56 -7.23 2.47 -30.57
C LEU A 56 -6.70 3.89 -30.37
N ASP A 57 -5.39 4.06 -30.36
CA ASP A 57 -4.77 5.39 -30.24
C ASP A 57 -5.00 6.21 -31.53
N GLY A 58 -4.85 7.53 -31.47
CA GLY A 58 -5.03 8.43 -32.61
C GLY A 58 -4.08 8.16 -33.80
N ARG A 59 -3.07 7.30 -33.59
CA ARG A 59 -2.13 6.81 -34.61
C ARG A 59 -2.57 5.49 -35.28
N GLY A 60 -3.76 4.98 -34.94
CA GLY A 60 -4.26 3.70 -35.43
C GLY A 60 -3.59 2.47 -34.79
N ILE A 61 -2.84 2.67 -33.69
CA ILE A 61 -2.15 1.60 -32.97
C ILE A 61 -3.07 1.07 -31.88
N PHE A 62 -3.17 -0.26 -31.79
CA PHE A 62 -3.84 -0.91 -30.67
C PHE A 62 -2.99 -0.81 -29.41
N THR A 63 -3.52 -0.13 -28.40
CA THR A 63 -2.85 0.13 -27.13
C THR A 63 -3.67 -0.45 -25.99
N VAL A 64 -3.02 -0.98 -24.96
CA VAL A 64 -3.70 -1.43 -23.74
C VAL A 64 -3.49 -0.42 -22.62
N GLU A 65 -4.57 0.12 -22.09
CA GLU A 65 -4.56 0.90 -20.85
C GLU A 65 -4.81 -0.02 -19.66
N VAL A 66 -4.02 0.12 -18.60
CA VAL A 66 -4.17 -0.65 -17.36
C VAL A 66 -4.41 0.29 -16.18
N GLU A 67 -5.57 0.16 -15.57
CA GLU A 67 -5.91 0.78 -14.29
C GLU A 67 -5.60 -0.21 -13.16
N THR A 68 -4.79 0.19 -12.19
CA THR A 68 -4.51 -0.63 -11.00
C THR A 68 -4.91 0.09 -9.72
N LYS A 69 -5.42 -0.66 -8.75
CA LYS A 69 -5.78 -0.17 -7.42
C LYS A 69 -4.93 -0.84 -6.35
N ASP A 70 -4.30 -0.04 -5.50
CA ASP A 70 -3.54 -0.51 -4.36
C ASP A 70 -4.38 -0.55 -3.08
N SER A 71 -3.90 -1.34 -2.11
CA SER A 71 -4.50 -1.46 -0.78
C SER A 71 -4.39 -0.19 0.08
N TYR A 72 -3.54 0.78 -0.30
CA TYR A 72 -3.28 1.93 0.56
C TYR A 72 -4.27 3.05 0.41
N LEU A 73 -4.72 3.41 -0.79
CA LEU A 73 -5.74 4.43 -0.91
C LEU A 73 -6.29 4.58 -2.32
N GLY A 74 -6.64 3.49 -3.02
CA GLY A 74 -7.28 3.62 -4.34
C GLY A 74 -6.51 4.53 -5.31
N ARG A 75 -5.19 4.63 -5.13
CA ARG A 75 -4.35 5.53 -5.91
C ARG A 75 -4.17 4.84 -7.25
N LEU A 76 -4.73 5.47 -8.29
CA LEU A 76 -4.53 5.08 -9.67
C LEU A 76 -3.03 5.17 -9.97
N ILE A 77 -2.37 4.02 -10.10
CA ILE A 77 -0.99 3.97 -10.60
C ILE A 77 -1.06 4.21 -12.11
N PRO A 78 -0.19 5.07 -12.68
CA PRO A 78 -0.31 5.52 -14.06
C PRO A 78 -0.27 4.38 -15.07
N ILE A 79 -1.04 4.59 -16.13
CA ILE A 79 -1.23 3.74 -17.31
C ILE A 79 0.12 3.30 -17.87
N VAL A 80 0.38 1.99 -17.86
CA VAL A 80 1.51 1.40 -18.61
C VAL A 80 1.01 1.11 -20.02
N THR A 81 1.36 1.98 -20.96
CA THR A 81 1.10 1.78 -22.39
C THR A 81 1.98 0.63 -22.91
N LEU A 82 1.40 -0.55 -23.05
CA LEU A 82 2.04 -1.66 -23.77
C LEU A 82 1.59 -1.60 -25.23
N SER A 83 2.46 -1.10 -26.11
CA SER A 83 2.33 -1.31 -27.56
C SER A 83 2.82 -2.71 -27.88
N VAL A 84 1.91 -3.55 -28.38
CA VAL A 84 2.27 -4.85 -28.93
C VAL A 84 2.63 -4.62 -30.39
N SER A 85 3.92 -4.65 -30.70
CA SER A 85 4.46 -4.65 -32.07
C SER A 85 4.34 -6.01 -32.71
#